data_AF-A0A417YGJ5-F1
#
_entry.id   AF-A0A417YGJ5-F1
#
_cell.length_a   1.000
_cell.length_b   1.000
_cell.length_c   1.000
_cell.angle_alpha   90.00
_cell.angle_beta   90.00
_cell.angle_gamma   90.00
#
_symmetry.space_group_name_H-M   'P 1'
#
loop_
_entity.id
_entity.type
_entity.pdbx_description
1 polymer ?
#
loop_
_entity_poly.entity_id
_entity_poly.type
_entity_poly.pdbx_seq_one_letter_code
_entity_poly.pdbx_strand_id
1 'polypeptide(L)'
;MILERLLMENLNEWETIVDNLSCRNNELLVPTVNDTTTLHDFNVNLANFFSEVNFYFAKARRNKDAITRLIKNVLRDNYRGQNDLARRAAGIQLAQRYPVPEAVLPFQQNDHIDLFDLEDVFNGHYYILESIIQTLHVKSGAKITNNSLLNLERSLLEA
;
A
#
# COMPACT_ATOMS: atom_id res chain seq x y z
N MET A 1 -8.02 8.33 -19.11
CA MET A 1 -6.62 8.71 -18.79
C MET A 1 -6.17 8.41 -17.35
N ILE A 2 -6.89 8.75 -16.27
CA ILE A 2 -6.57 8.28 -14.89
C ILE A 2 -7.28 6.96 -14.58
N LEU A 3 -8.59 6.89 -14.90
CA LEU A 3 -9.40 5.71 -14.64
C LEU A 3 -8.90 4.50 -15.44
N GLU A 4 -8.61 4.66 -16.74
CA GLU A 4 -7.96 3.63 -17.56
C GLU A 4 -6.76 3.00 -16.86
N ARG A 5 -5.81 3.82 -16.40
CA ARG A 5 -4.61 3.32 -15.70
C ARG A 5 -4.96 2.53 -14.45
N LEU A 6 -5.95 2.98 -13.67
CA LEU A 6 -6.38 2.27 -12.46
C LEU A 6 -7.04 0.92 -12.79
N LEU A 7 -7.82 0.86 -13.87
CA LEU A 7 -8.48 -0.36 -14.33
C LEU A 7 -7.54 -1.33 -15.05
N MET A 8 -6.41 -0.84 -15.57
CA MET A 8 -5.35 -1.68 -16.12
C MET A 8 -4.46 -2.31 -15.05
N GLU A 9 -4.60 -1.92 -13.77
CA GLU A 9 -3.93 -2.63 -12.68
C GLU A 9 -4.57 -4.00 -12.49
N ASN A 10 -3.75 -5.04 -12.41
CA ASN A 10 -4.22 -6.38 -12.12
C ASN A 10 -4.47 -6.51 -10.60
N LEU A 11 -5.73 -6.41 -10.18
CA LEU A 11 -6.10 -6.45 -8.76
C LEU A 11 -5.77 -7.80 -8.10
N ASN A 12 -5.93 -8.92 -8.82
CA ASN A 12 -5.58 -10.24 -8.31
C ASN A 12 -4.07 -10.39 -8.08
N GLU A 13 -3.27 -9.78 -8.95
CA GLU A 13 -1.81 -9.73 -8.78
C GLU A 13 -1.43 -8.90 -7.56
N TRP A 14 -2.13 -7.78 -7.33
CA TRP A 14 -1.92 -6.96 -6.13
C TRP A 14 -2.23 -7.71 -4.84
N GLU A 15 -3.34 -8.46 -4.78
CA GLU A 15 -3.66 -9.32 -3.63
C GLU A 15 -2.51 -10.30 -3.37
N THR A 16 -2.06 -10.99 -4.41
CA THR A 16 -0.94 -11.93 -4.33
C THR A 16 0.36 -11.27 -3.84
N ILE A 17 0.67 -10.08 -4.35
CA ILE A 17 1.85 -9.31 -3.94
C ILE A 17 1.75 -8.95 -2.45
N VAL A 18 0.62 -8.37 -2.04
CA VAL A 18 0.42 -7.90 -0.67
C VAL A 18 0.44 -9.06 0.32
N ASP A 19 -0.15 -10.20 -0.01
CA ASP A 19 -0.13 -11.41 0.80
C ASP A 19 1.28 -11.97 0.94
N ASN A 20 2.03 -12.05 -0.17
CA ASN A 20 3.41 -12.52 -0.15
C ASN A 20 4.31 -11.63 0.70
N LEU A 21 4.18 -10.30 0.56
CA LEU A 21 4.94 -9.35 1.39
C LEU A 21 4.52 -9.46 2.87
N SER A 22 3.23 -9.64 3.16
CA SER A 22 2.75 -9.85 4.53
C SER A 22 3.32 -11.12 5.16
N CYS A 23 3.33 -12.23 4.41
CA CYS A 23 3.90 -13.50 4.84
C CYS A 23 5.39 -13.36 5.15
N ARG A 24 6.17 -12.82 4.20
CA ARG A 24 7.61 -12.57 4.35
C ARG A 24 7.93 -11.64 5.51
N ASN A 25 7.09 -10.62 5.75
CA ASN A 25 7.23 -9.76 6.92
C ASN A 25 7.09 -10.56 8.22
N ASN A 26 6.14 -11.47 8.32
CA ASN A 26 5.97 -12.31 9.50
C ASN A 26 7.14 -13.28 9.68
N GLU A 27 7.66 -13.84 8.59
CA GLU A 27 8.80 -14.76 8.59
C GLU A 27 10.13 -14.09 8.95
N LEU A 28 10.31 -12.80 8.63
CA LEU A 28 11.53 -12.05 8.93
C LEU A 28 11.65 -11.73 10.43
N LEU A 29 12.02 -12.70 11.25
CA LEU A 29 12.15 -12.50 12.69
C LEU A 29 13.49 -11.84 13.04
N VAL A 30 13.48 -11.00 14.08
CA VAL A 30 14.70 -10.48 14.68
C VAL A 30 15.45 -11.67 15.31
N PRO A 31 16.74 -11.87 15.03
CA PRO A 31 17.49 -12.99 15.58
C PRO A 31 17.46 -13.00 17.11
N THR A 32 17.26 -14.18 17.69
CA THR A 32 17.34 -14.38 19.15
C THR A 32 18.78 -14.48 19.64
N VAL A 33 19.68 -14.97 18.78
CA VAL A 33 21.12 -15.03 19.02
C VAL A 33 21.79 -13.88 18.29
N ASN A 34 22.48 -13.03 19.05
CA ASN A 34 23.20 -11.88 18.55
C ASN A 34 24.65 -12.28 18.26
N ASP A 35 24.93 -12.72 17.04
CA ASP A 35 26.31 -12.87 16.56
C ASP A 35 26.52 -12.07 15.27
N THR A 36 27.78 -11.93 14.85
CA THR A 36 28.13 -11.07 13.71
C THR A 36 27.48 -11.57 12.41
N THR A 37 27.34 -12.89 12.25
CA THR A 37 26.81 -13.52 11.04
C THR A 37 25.30 -13.38 11.00
N THR A 38 24.60 -13.74 12.09
CA THR A 38 23.13 -13.67 12.17
C THR A 38 22.63 -12.24 11.99
N LEU A 39 23.33 -11.25 12.56
CA LEU A 39 22.99 -9.84 12.38
C LEU A 39 23.29 -9.35 10.97
N HIS A 40 24.38 -9.79 10.35
CA HIS A 40 24.68 -9.43 8.96
C HIS A 40 23.60 -9.93 8.00
N ASP A 41 23.23 -11.20 8.11
CA ASP A 41 22.19 -11.80 7.25
C ASP A 41 20.84 -11.13 7.47
N PHE A 42 20.47 -10.88 8.73
CA PHE A 42 19.26 -10.11 9.05
C PHE A 42 19.29 -8.71 8.44
N ASN A 43 20.44 -8.03 8.46
CA ASN A 43 20.57 -6.68 7.89
C ASN A 43 20.36 -6.65 6.39
N VAL A 44 20.97 -7.59 5.67
CA VAL A 44 20.83 -7.69 4.22
C VAL A 44 19.39 -8.01 3.85
N ASN A 45 18.79 -9.00 4.53
CA ASN A 45 17.41 -9.40 4.29
C ASN A 45 16.43 -8.27 4.59
N LEU A 46 16.60 -7.58 5.73
CA LEU A 46 15.77 -6.43 6.11
C LEU A 46 15.89 -5.29 5.10
N ALA A 47 17.12 -4.94 4.68
CA ALA A 47 17.33 -3.84 3.74
C ALA A 47 16.70 -4.13 2.36
N ASN A 48 16.95 -5.33 1.81
CA ASN A 48 16.37 -5.75 0.54
C ASN A 48 14.84 -5.73 0.59
N PHE A 49 14.28 -6.28 1.68
CA PHE A 49 12.84 -6.35 1.85
C PHE A 49 12.23 -4.95 2.06
N PHE A 50 12.90 -4.07 2.80
CA PHE A 50 12.47 -2.69 2.97
C PHE A 50 12.40 -1.94 1.64
N SER A 51 13.40 -2.08 0.77
CA SER A 51 13.40 -1.47 -0.56
C SER A 51 12.25 -1.95 -1.44
N GLU A 52 12.00 -3.26 -1.45
CA GLU A 52 10.91 -3.88 -2.20
C GLU A 52 9.53 -3.38 -1.73
N VAL A 53 9.28 -3.43 -0.42
CA VAL A 53 8.00 -2.96 0.15
C VAL A 53 7.79 -1.47 -0.13
N ASN A 54 8.84 -0.64 -0.04
CA ASN A 54 8.73 0.79 -0.35
C ASN A 54 8.36 1.07 -1.81
N PHE A 55 8.88 0.27 -2.75
CA PHE A 55 8.51 0.37 -4.16
C PHE A 55 6.99 0.14 -4.34
N TYR A 56 6.47 -0.96 -3.80
CA TYR A 56 5.03 -1.26 -3.89
C TYR A 56 4.17 -0.27 -3.12
N PHE A 57 4.62 0.18 -1.96
CA PHE A 57 3.93 1.20 -1.17
C PHE A 57 3.79 2.52 -1.94
N ALA A 58 4.85 2.99 -2.62
CA ALA A 58 4.80 4.18 -3.43
C ALA A 58 3.79 4.05 -4.59
N LYS A 59 3.74 2.86 -5.22
CA LYS A 59 2.76 2.56 -6.28
C LYS A 59 1.33 2.51 -5.73
N ALA A 60 1.10 1.85 -4.59
CA ALA A 60 -0.21 1.78 -3.93
C ALA A 60 -0.69 3.17 -3.50
N ARG A 61 0.18 3.99 -2.90
CA ARG A 61 -0.11 5.39 -2.54
C ARG A 61 -0.52 6.21 -3.74
N ARG A 62 0.18 6.08 -4.87
CA ARG A 62 -0.17 6.76 -6.12
C ARG A 62 -1.55 6.34 -6.63
N ASN A 63 -1.93 5.08 -6.47
CA ASN A 63 -3.24 4.58 -6.90
C ASN A 63 -4.36 5.06 -5.99
N LYS A 64 -4.17 4.98 -4.66
CA LYS A 64 -5.03 5.59 -3.65
C LYS A 64 -5.27 7.08 -3.89
N ASP A 65 -4.21 7.86 -4.04
CA ASP A 65 -4.33 9.31 -4.26
C ASP A 65 -5.05 9.65 -5.58
N ALA A 66 -4.89 8.80 -6.60
CA ALA A 66 -5.55 8.97 -7.88
C ALA A 66 -7.04 8.68 -7.83
N ILE A 67 -7.46 7.58 -7.17
CA ILE A 67 -8.89 7.24 -7.05
C ILE A 67 -9.62 8.24 -6.14
N THR A 68 -9.04 8.63 -5.01
CA THR A 68 -9.61 9.66 -4.14
C THR A 68 -9.75 11.01 -4.87
N ARG A 69 -8.80 11.37 -5.73
CA ARG A 69 -8.90 12.59 -6.56
C ARG A 69 -10.01 12.47 -7.60
N LEU A 70 -10.13 11.31 -8.26
CA LEU A 70 -11.19 11.06 -9.24
C LEU A 70 -12.58 11.19 -8.58
N ILE A 71 -12.81 10.51 -7.47
CA ILE A 71 -14.08 10.59 -6.71
C ILE A 71 -14.38 12.04 -6.30
N LYS A 72 -13.38 12.76 -5.74
CA LYS A 72 -13.56 14.17 -5.36
C LYS A 72 -13.98 15.05 -6.54
N ASN A 73 -13.40 14.83 -7.73
CA ASN A 73 -13.78 15.59 -8.92
C ASN A 73 -15.21 15.27 -9.34
N VAL A 74 -15.58 13.98 -9.41
CA VAL A 74 -16.94 13.54 -9.76
C VAL A 74 -17.99 14.13 -8.81
N LEU A 75 -17.72 14.12 -7.51
CA LEU A 75 -18.63 14.69 -6.51
C LEU A 75 -18.70 16.22 -6.62
N ARG A 76 -17.57 16.91 -6.78
CA ARG A 76 -17.51 18.38 -6.84
C ARG A 76 -18.22 18.96 -8.05
N ASP A 77 -18.11 18.32 -9.21
CA ASP A 77 -18.75 18.78 -10.45
C ASP A 77 -20.28 18.75 -10.33
N ASN A 78 -20.82 17.81 -9.54
CA ASN A 78 -22.24 17.71 -9.28
C ASN A 78 -22.75 18.68 -8.19
N TYR A 79 -21.89 19.34 -7.39
CA TYR A 79 -22.31 20.13 -6.22
C TYR A 79 -22.57 21.63 -6.46
N ARG A 80 -22.56 22.16 -7.70
CA ARG A 80 -22.71 23.62 -7.97
C ARG A 80 -24.14 24.07 -8.30
N GLY A 81 -24.79 24.96 -7.52
CA GLY A 81 -26.11 25.60 -7.80
C GLY A 81 -27.14 25.54 -6.64
N GLN A 82 -28.47 25.52 -6.88
CA GLN A 82 -29.50 25.78 -5.84
C GLN A 82 -30.12 24.58 -5.09
N ASN A 83 -29.71 23.31 -5.31
CA ASN A 83 -30.33 22.16 -4.63
C ASN A 83 -29.30 21.09 -4.17
N ASP A 84 -28.70 21.31 -2.99
CA ASP A 84 -27.52 20.56 -2.52
C ASP A 84 -27.78 19.07 -2.23
N LEU A 85 -28.92 18.72 -1.62
CA LEU A 85 -29.19 17.33 -1.23
C LEU A 85 -29.41 16.40 -2.42
N ALA A 86 -30.26 16.82 -3.37
CA ALA A 86 -30.54 16.06 -4.59
C ALA A 86 -29.28 15.82 -5.42
N ARG A 87 -28.33 16.76 -5.39
CA ARG A 87 -27.07 16.67 -6.12
C ARG A 87 -26.00 15.87 -5.43
N ARG A 88 -25.98 15.88 -4.10
CA ARG A 88 -25.23 14.90 -3.30
C ARG A 88 -25.63 13.49 -3.66
N ALA A 89 -26.94 13.23 -3.70
CA ALA A 89 -27.45 11.93 -4.12
C ALA A 89 -27.07 11.60 -5.58
N ALA A 90 -27.23 12.51 -6.53
CA ALA A 90 -26.88 12.29 -7.93
C ALA A 90 -25.37 12.07 -8.16
N GLY A 91 -24.52 12.81 -7.45
CA GLY A 91 -23.06 12.64 -7.51
C GLY A 91 -22.62 11.27 -6.98
N ILE A 92 -23.23 10.81 -5.89
CA ILE A 92 -23.00 9.46 -5.35
C ILE A 92 -23.46 8.40 -6.34
N GLN A 93 -24.67 8.52 -6.89
CA GLN A 93 -25.19 7.57 -7.89
C GLN A 93 -24.31 7.49 -9.14
N LEU A 94 -23.77 8.63 -9.59
CA LEU A 94 -22.83 8.66 -10.71
C LEU A 94 -21.49 7.99 -10.35
N ALA A 95 -20.97 8.19 -9.15
CA ALA A 95 -19.74 7.54 -8.70
C ALA A 95 -19.90 6.01 -8.55
N GLN A 96 -21.09 5.54 -8.17
CA GLN A 96 -21.42 4.11 -8.08
C GLN A 96 -21.63 3.44 -9.44
N ARG A 97 -21.93 4.24 -10.48
CA ARG A 97 -22.13 3.78 -11.86
C ARG A 97 -21.29 4.62 -12.80
N TYR A 98 -20.00 4.71 -12.51
CA TYR A 98 -19.12 5.54 -13.32
C TYR A 98 -18.79 4.82 -14.62
N PRO A 99 -18.94 5.48 -15.79
CA PRO A 99 -18.76 4.82 -17.08
C PRO A 99 -17.30 4.44 -17.30
N VAL A 100 -17.08 3.22 -17.79
CA VAL A 100 -15.74 2.73 -18.14
C VAL A 100 -15.30 3.28 -19.50
N PRO A 101 -14.04 3.73 -19.66
CA PRO A 101 -13.52 4.13 -20.96
C PRO A 101 -13.40 2.96 -21.92
N GLU A 102 -13.78 3.16 -23.20
CA GLU A 102 -13.83 2.12 -24.24
C GLU A 102 -12.49 1.42 -24.52
N ALA A 103 -11.37 2.04 -24.15
CA ALA A 103 -10.03 1.53 -24.41
C ALA A 103 -9.53 0.47 -23.40
N VAL A 104 -10.33 0.12 -22.38
CA VAL A 104 -9.90 -0.78 -21.30
C VAL A 104 -10.52 -2.17 -21.47
N LEU A 105 -9.74 -3.15 -21.92
CA LEU A 105 -10.13 -4.56 -21.87
C LEU A 105 -10.06 -5.08 -20.42
N PRO A 106 -10.96 -5.97 -19.96
CA PRO A 106 -12.01 -6.67 -20.72
C PRO A 106 -13.36 -5.94 -20.78
N PHE A 107 -13.43 -4.68 -20.35
CA PHE A 107 -14.70 -3.96 -20.26
C PHE A 107 -15.28 -3.65 -21.63
N GLN A 108 -16.61 -3.74 -21.73
CA GLN A 108 -17.38 -3.44 -22.92
C GLN A 108 -17.92 -2.00 -22.89
N GLN A 109 -18.33 -1.51 -24.06
CA GLN A 109 -19.02 -0.23 -24.18
C GLN A 109 -20.32 -0.29 -23.36
N ASN A 110 -20.51 0.67 -22.45
CA ASN A 110 -21.57 0.75 -21.43
C ASN A 110 -21.34 -0.04 -20.12
N ASP A 111 -20.15 -0.59 -19.89
CA ASP A 111 -19.81 -1.06 -18.56
C ASP A 111 -19.67 0.11 -17.58
N HIS A 112 -20.04 -0.17 -16.34
CA HIS A 112 -19.95 0.78 -15.24
C HIS A 112 -19.22 0.13 -14.07
N ILE A 113 -18.52 0.97 -13.31
CA ILE A 113 -17.83 0.56 -12.10
C ILE A 113 -18.30 1.40 -10.92
N ASP A 114 -18.23 0.81 -9.74
CA ASP A 114 -18.34 1.56 -8.50
C ASP A 114 -16.94 2.10 -8.13
N LEU A 115 -16.80 3.42 -8.13
CA LEU A 115 -15.54 4.05 -7.75
C LEU A 115 -15.23 3.88 -6.26
N PHE A 116 -16.25 3.72 -5.40
CA PHE A 116 -16.05 3.52 -3.97
C PHE A 116 -15.51 2.12 -3.68
N ASP A 117 -16.01 1.09 -4.36
CA ASP A 117 -15.45 -0.27 -4.26
C ASP A 117 -13.99 -0.29 -4.72
N LEU A 118 -13.71 0.40 -5.83
CA LEU A 118 -12.34 0.52 -6.34
C LEU A 118 -11.43 1.29 -5.37
N GLU A 119 -11.96 2.33 -4.71
CA GLU A 119 -11.24 3.06 -3.66
C GLU A 119 -10.94 2.18 -2.46
N ASP A 120 -11.89 1.35 -2.02
CA ASP A 120 -11.71 0.44 -0.90
C ASP A 120 -10.58 -0.56 -1.16
N VAL A 121 -10.53 -1.16 -2.36
CA VAL A 121 -9.46 -2.07 -2.78
C VAL A 121 -8.09 -1.38 -2.73
N PHE A 122 -7.94 -0.19 -3.34
CA PHE A 122 -6.66 0.51 -3.32
C PHE A 122 -6.26 1.02 -1.93
N ASN A 123 -7.23 1.39 -1.10
CA ASN A 123 -7.00 1.72 0.30
C ASN A 123 -6.51 0.51 1.07
N GLY A 124 -7.12 -0.66 0.87
CA GLY A 124 -6.68 -1.93 1.46
C GLY A 124 -5.21 -2.21 1.19
N HIS A 125 -4.80 -2.18 -0.08
CA HIS A 125 -3.39 -2.37 -0.45
C HIS A 125 -2.47 -1.33 0.22
N TYR A 126 -2.86 -0.06 0.22
CA TYR A 126 -2.09 1.02 0.83
C TYR A 126 -1.86 0.79 2.33
N TYR A 127 -2.94 0.51 3.08
CA TYR A 127 -2.87 0.37 4.54
C TYR A 127 -2.12 -0.89 4.98
N ILE A 128 -2.25 -2.00 4.24
CA ILE A 128 -1.46 -3.20 4.53
C ILE A 128 0.03 -2.91 4.32
N LEU A 129 0.41 -2.29 3.20
CA LEU A 129 1.82 -1.95 2.93
C LEU A 129 2.37 -0.93 3.93
N GLU A 130 1.56 0.04 4.37
CA GLU A 130 1.92 0.98 5.43
C GLU A 130 2.21 0.24 6.75
N SER A 131 1.36 -0.72 7.12
CA SER A 131 1.55 -1.56 8.30
C SER A 131 2.82 -2.40 8.23
N ILE A 132 3.12 -2.97 7.05
CA ILE A 132 4.38 -3.72 6.83
C ILE A 132 5.58 -2.80 7.03
N ILE A 133 5.59 -1.61 6.42
CA ILE A 133 6.69 -0.63 6.59
C ILE A 133 6.90 -0.28 8.06
N GLN A 134 5.82 -0.01 8.80
CA GLN A 134 5.90 0.28 10.23
C GLN A 134 6.51 -0.89 11.01
N THR A 135 6.09 -2.12 10.68
CA THR A 135 6.65 -3.32 11.32
C THR A 135 8.13 -3.49 11.01
N LEU A 136 8.56 -3.23 9.77
CA LEU A 136 9.98 -3.28 9.39
C LEU A 136 10.80 -2.21 10.11
N HIS A 137 10.25 -1.02 10.35
CA HIS A 137 10.90 -0.01 11.19
C HIS A 137 11.09 -0.49 12.63
N VAL A 138 10.08 -1.14 13.21
CA VAL A 138 10.20 -1.74 14.56
C VAL A 138 11.30 -2.80 14.58
N LYS A 139 11.34 -3.68 13.57
CA LYS A 139 12.39 -4.70 13.42
C LYS A 139 13.78 -4.09 13.27
N SER A 140 13.90 -2.99 12.52
CA SER A 140 15.15 -2.22 12.42
C SER A 140 15.56 -1.59 13.75
N GLY A 141 14.60 -1.11 14.55
CA GLY A 141 14.86 -0.58 15.88
C GLY A 141 15.41 -1.64 16.82
N ALA A 142 14.78 -2.81 16.86
CA ALA A 142 15.25 -3.96 17.65
C ALA A 142 16.67 -4.39 17.26
N LYS A 143 16.99 -4.38 15.97
CA LYS A 143 18.36 -4.61 15.48
C LYS A 143 19.36 -3.61 16.07
N ILE A 144 19.04 -2.31 16.11
CA ILE A 144 19.96 -1.30 16.65
C ILE A 144 20.26 -1.62 18.12
N THR A 145 19.23 -1.94 18.90
CA THR A 145 19.37 -2.37 20.29
C THR A 145 20.27 -3.59 20.42
N ASN A 146 20.06 -4.62 19.60
CA ASN A 146 20.87 -5.85 19.64
C ASN A 146 22.35 -5.59 19.30
N ASN A 147 22.64 -4.73 18.33
CA ASN A 147 24.02 -4.34 18.00
C ASN A 147 24.67 -3.56 19.15
N SER A 148 23.93 -2.65 19.79
CA SER A 148 24.44 -1.91 20.96
C SER A 148 24.78 -2.84 22.12
N LEU A 149 23.96 -3.85 22.40
CA LEU A 149 24.22 -4.85 23.44
C LEU A 149 25.51 -5.64 23.16
N LEU A 150 25.71 -6.10 21.92
CA LEU A 150 26.94 -6.81 21.55
C LEU A 150 28.20 -5.98 21.74
N ASN A 151 28.13 -4.69 21.39
CA ASN A 151 29.27 -3.80 21.56
C ASN A 151 29.59 -3.60 23.05
N LEU A 152 28.57 -3.46 23.91
CA LEU A 152 28.76 -3.39 25.36
C LEU A 152 29.38 -4.68 25.93
N GLU A 153 28.89 -5.85 25.50
CA GLU A 153 29.44 -7.15 25.91
C GLU A 153 30.92 -7.28 25.52
N ARG A 154 31.30 -6.89 24.30
CA ARG A 154 32.70 -6.89 23.88
C ARG A 154 33.56 -5.94 24.71
N SER A 155 33.10 -4.72 24.93
CA SER A 155 33.83 -3.74 25.75
C SER A 155 34.00 -4.18 27.21
N LEU A 156 33.05 -4.94 27.77
CA LEU A 156 33.15 -5.51 29.12
C LEU A 156 34.10 -6.70 29.20
N LEU A 157 34.26 -7.48 28.13
CA LEU A 157 35.19 -8.61 28.06
C LEU A 157 36.64 -8.18 27.81
N GLU A 158 36.84 -6.99 27.24
CA GLU A 158 38.16 -6.41 26.95
C GLU A 158 38.73 -5.56 28.10
N ALA A 159 37.94 -5.28 29.14
CA ALA A 159 38.31 -4.49 30.33
C ALA A 159 38.72 -5.38 31.51
#